data_AF-A0A4Q2DLR4-F1
#
_entry.id   AF-A0A4Q2DLR4-F1
#
_cell.length_a   1.000
_cell.length_b   1.000
_cell.length_c   1.000
_cell.angle_alpha   90.00
_cell.angle_beta   90.00
_cell.angle_gamma   90.00
#
_symmetry.space_group_name_H-M   'P 1'
#
loop_
_entity.id
_entity.type
_entity.pdbx_description
1 polymer ?
#
loop_
_entity_poly.entity_id
_entity_poly.type
_entity_poly.pdbx_seq_one_letter_code
_entity_poly.pdbx_strand_id
1 'polypeptide(L)'
;MRLFPDTIGAHSKVVLYQQCFSVPGFDINSEVFISRPEPLTSLSEPLNISVVAKKVEFIEYIGVVATNSSGEMPSIRVREINGGNDDINAGFKGKYISLVPVYTTNKDKAATRFDLILNDGPLPAEQVAANEERRAQGKPCITDLAEGAGGLYRYLVPVADPRVTHKVTGLALLREFGGPGTDIHSLGYNGMSMDLNRSRKGDWLYVLWRTVHAS
;
A
#
# COMPACT_ATOMS: atom_id res chain seq x y z
N MET A 1 -8.69 -37.89 11.00
CA MET A 1 -8.84 -37.73 12.47
C MET A 1 -8.46 -39.05 13.13
N ARG A 2 -7.21 -39.17 13.61
CA ARG A 2 -6.78 -40.29 14.46
C ARG A 2 -6.47 -39.71 15.84
N LEU A 3 -7.25 -40.13 16.83
CA LEU A 3 -7.06 -39.85 18.24
C LEU A 3 -5.98 -40.83 18.75
N PHE A 4 -4.89 -40.33 19.30
CA PHE A 4 -3.97 -41.13 20.12
C PHE A 4 -4.30 -40.84 21.59
N PRO A 5 -4.70 -41.85 22.40
CA PRO A 5 -4.91 -41.68 23.82
C PRO A 5 -3.66 -42.15 24.57
N ASP A 6 -2.62 -41.33 24.63
CA ASP A 6 -1.46 -41.62 25.47
C ASP A 6 -1.58 -40.82 26.77
N THR A 7 -2.14 -41.46 27.78
CA THR A 7 -2.25 -40.90 29.14
C THR A 7 -0.85 -40.85 29.76
N ILE A 8 -0.28 -39.64 29.89
CA ILE A 8 1.02 -39.42 30.53
C ILE A 8 0.88 -39.66 32.04
N GLY A 9 1.43 -40.77 32.54
CA GLY A 9 1.45 -41.12 33.97
C GLY A 9 2.55 -40.44 34.78
N ALA A 10 2.46 -40.55 36.11
CA ALA A 10 3.51 -40.09 37.02
C ALA A 10 4.83 -40.84 36.75
N HIS A 11 5.94 -40.10 36.66
CA HIS A 11 7.29 -40.60 36.33
C HIS A 11 7.54 -40.98 34.86
N SER A 12 6.63 -40.69 33.93
CA SER A 12 6.88 -40.85 32.50
C SER A 12 7.99 -39.91 32.01
N LYS A 13 8.94 -40.44 31.21
CA LYS A 13 9.94 -39.64 30.50
C LYS A 13 9.35 -39.19 29.17
N VAL A 14 9.36 -37.89 28.93
CA VAL A 14 8.93 -37.29 27.66
C VAL A 14 10.14 -36.66 26.99
N VAL A 15 10.32 -36.92 25.70
CA VAL A 15 11.31 -36.20 24.90
C VAL A 15 10.59 -35.07 24.17
N LEU A 16 11.07 -33.85 24.37
CA LEU A 16 10.58 -32.65 23.69
C LEU A 16 11.44 -32.40 22.46
N TYR A 17 10.78 -32.12 21.34
CA TYR A 17 11.41 -31.69 20.11
C TYR A 17 10.93 -30.30 19.76
N GLN A 18 11.88 -29.44 19.38
CA GLN A 18 11.61 -28.14 18.80
C GLN A 18 12.02 -28.20 17.33
N GLN A 19 11.19 -27.67 16.46
CA GLN A 19 11.55 -27.54 15.04
C GLN A 19 12.46 -26.33 14.88
N CYS A 20 13.70 -26.55 14.47
CA CYS A 20 14.68 -25.49 14.20
C CYS A 20 15.01 -25.45 12.70
N PHE A 21 15.07 -24.25 12.13
CA PHE A 21 15.52 -24.00 10.76
C PHE A 21 16.76 -23.12 10.82
N SER A 22 17.86 -23.58 10.22
CA SER A 22 19.14 -22.87 10.21
C SER A 22 19.68 -22.78 8.79
N VAL A 23 20.02 -21.57 8.35
CA VAL A 23 20.75 -21.28 7.11
C VAL A 23 21.83 -20.24 7.40
N PRO A 24 22.87 -20.09 6.55
CA PRO A 24 23.91 -19.10 6.79
C PRO A 24 23.32 -17.69 7.00
N GLY A 25 23.48 -17.16 8.22
CA GLY A 25 23.01 -15.82 8.60
C GLY A 25 21.57 -15.75 9.12
N PHE A 26 20.85 -16.87 9.29
CA PHE A 26 19.48 -16.84 9.79
C PHE A 26 19.08 -18.15 10.50
N ASP A 27 18.60 -18.03 11.74
CA ASP A 27 18.07 -19.14 12.53
C ASP A 27 16.63 -18.82 12.95
N ILE A 28 15.67 -19.69 12.61
CA ILE A 28 14.31 -19.66 13.14
C ILE A 28 14.10 -20.87 14.03
N ASN A 29 13.73 -20.60 15.28
CA ASN A 29 13.20 -21.61 16.19
C ASN A 29 11.67 -21.54 16.16
N SER A 30 11.02 -22.68 15.92
CA SER A 30 9.57 -22.79 16.03
C SER A 30 9.14 -22.68 17.50
N GLU A 31 8.01 -22.02 17.76
CA GLU A 31 7.36 -22.04 19.08
C GLU A 31 6.57 -23.32 19.32
N VAL A 32 6.45 -24.17 18.31
CA VAL A 32 5.75 -25.46 18.40
C VAL A 32 6.69 -26.52 18.94
N PHE A 33 6.36 -27.04 20.12
CA PHE A 33 7.01 -28.20 20.71
C PHE A 33 6.17 -29.44 20.47
N ILE A 34 6.83 -30.53 20.07
CA ILE A 34 6.19 -31.84 19.93
C ILE A 34 6.79 -32.76 20.99
N SER A 35 5.93 -33.36 21.81
CA SER A 35 6.31 -34.40 22.77
C SER A 35 6.10 -35.77 22.15
N ARG A 36 7.11 -36.65 22.23
CA ARG A 36 6.94 -38.08 21.92
C ARG A 36 7.51 -38.96 23.03
N PRO A 37 6.91 -40.14 23.28
CA PRO A 37 7.43 -41.10 24.25
C PRO A 37 8.79 -41.68 23.82
N GLU A 38 9.04 -41.75 22.51
CA GLU A 38 10.23 -42.39 21.93
C GLU A 38 11.13 -41.40 21.14
N PRO A 39 12.46 -41.65 21.09
CA PRO A 39 13.40 -40.93 20.25
C PRO A 39 13.00 -40.93 18.76
N LEU A 40 12.98 -39.76 18.11
CA LEU A 40 12.86 -39.69 16.65
C LEU A 40 14.13 -40.29 16.02
N THR A 41 14.04 -41.53 15.55
CA THR A 41 15.16 -42.25 14.92
C THR A 41 15.37 -41.88 13.45
N SER A 42 14.35 -41.33 12.78
CA SER A 42 14.48 -40.62 11.51
C SER A 42 13.22 -39.82 11.20
N LEU A 43 13.37 -38.53 10.87
CA LEU A 43 12.35 -37.75 10.16
C LEU A 43 12.73 -37.84 8.67
N SER A 44 12.20 -38.83 7.96
CA SER A 44 12.50 -39.04 6.53
C SER A 44 11.51 -38.36 5.59
N GLU A 45 10.55 -37.60 6.11
CA GLU A 45 9.63 -36.84 5.24
C GLU A 45 10.29 -35.52 4.85
N PRO A 46 10.52 -35.27 3.55
CA PRO A 46 11.08 -34.00 3.09
C PRO A 46 10.07 -32.88 3.39
N LEU A 47 10.46 -31.94 4.26
CA LEU A 47 9.74 -30.70 4.46
C LEU A 47 9.99 -29.79 3.25
N ASN A 48 8.99 -29.64 2.38
CA ASN A 48 9.07 -28.73 1.25
C ASN A 48 8.94 -27.28 1.73
N ILE A 49 10.08 -26.63 1.96
CA ILE A 49 10.15 -25.19 2.26
C ILE A 49 10.30 -24.45 0.93
N SER A 50 9.29 -23.67 0.54
CA SER A 50 9.36 -22.78 -0.61
C SER A 50 9.71 -21.38 -0.16
N VAL A 51 10.91 -20.92 -0.53
CA VAL A 51 11.33 -19.53 -0.34
C VAL A 51 11.15 -18.79 -1.66
N VAL A 52 10.20 -17.85 -1.70
CA VAL A 52 9.97 -17.02 -2.88
C VAL A 52 10.56 -15.64 -2.64
N ALA A 53 11.73 -15.37 -3.23
CA ALA A 53 12.26 -14.02 -3.31
C ALA A 53 11.42 -13.22 -4.31
N LYS A 54 10.63 -12.26 -3.83
CA LYS A 54 9.92 -11.31 -4.68
C LYS A 54 10.69 -10.00 -4.72
N LYS A 55 10.77 -9.42 -5.92
CA LYS A 55 11.27 -8.05 -6.07
C LYS A 55 10.33 -7.12 -5.31
N VAL A 56 10.88 -6.30 -4.40
CA VAL A 56 10.10 -5.26 -3.74
C VAL A 56 9.89 -4.13 -4.73
N GLU A 57 8.63 -3.84 -5.02
CA GLU A 57 8.24 -2.70 -5.83
C GLU A 57 7.75 -1.58 -4.92
N PHE A 58 8.25 -0.38 -5.16
CA PHE A 58 7.84 0.83 -4.48
C PHE A 58 7.00 1.67 -5.41
N ILE A 59 6.21 2.59 -4.87
CA ILE A 59 5.46 3.54 -5.68
C ILE A 59 6.36 4.75 -5.95
N GLU A 60 6.58 5.08 -7.22
CA GLU A 60 7.33 6.27 -7.62
C GLU A 60 6.43 7.50 -7.61
N TYR A 61 5.24 7.37 -8.22
CA TYR A 61 4.25 8.42 -8.31
C TYR A 61 2.85 7.85 -8.55
N ILE A 62 1.86 8.74 -8.52
CA ILE A 62 0.46 8.42 -8.83
C ILE A 62 0.12 9.04 -10.18
N GLY A 63 -0.19 8.20 -11.16
CA GLY A 63 -0.83 8.62 -12.39
C GLY A 63 -2.29 9.00 -12.15
N VAL A 64 -2.82 9.92 -12.95
CA VAL A 64 -4.21 10.37 -12.88
C VAL A 64 -4.86 10.10 -14.22
N VAL A 65 -5.99 9.41 -14.21
CA VAL A 65 -6.78 9.11 -15.40
C VAL A 65 -8.15 9.76 -15.24
N ALA A 66 -8.47 10.66 -16.17
CA ALA A 66 -9.78 11.29 -16.28
C ALA A 66 -10.63 10.60 -17.35
N THR A 67 -11.86 10.21 -17.01
CA THR A 67 -12.79 9.55 -17.92
C THR A 67 -14.14 10.28 -17.97
N ASN A 68 -14.93 9.99 -19.01
CA ASN A 68 -16.25 10.60 -19.19
C ASN A 68 -17.34 9.85 -18.44
N SER A 69 -17.11 8.57 -18.15
CA SER A 69 -18.05 7.71 -17.43
C SER A 69 -17.32 6.83 -16.41
N SER A 70 -18.04 6.38 -15.39
CA SER A 70 -17.50 5.44 -14.39
C SER A 70 -17.12 4.08 -14.98
N GLY A 71 -17.77 3.67 -16.08
CA GLY A 71 -17.46 2.42 -16.78
C GLY A 71 -16.13 2.42 -17.53
N GLU A 72 -15.58 3.60 -17.82
CA GLU A 72 -14.27 3.77 -18.47
C GLU A 72 -13.10 3.77 -17.48
N MET A 73 -13.36 3.80 -16.17
CA MET A 73 -12.30 3.87 -15.15
C MET A 73 -11.39 2.63 -15.23
N PRO A 74 -10.06 2.80 -15.18
CA PRO A 74 -9.10 1.70 -15.34
C PRO A 74 -9.29 0.62 -14.28
N SER A 75 -9.09 -0.65 -14.67
CA SER A 75 -9.21 -1.79 -13.75
C SER A 75 -8.18 -1.73 -12.61
N ILE A 76 -6.94 -1.38 -12.95
CA ILE A 76 -5.83 -1.15 -12.03
C ILE A 76 -5.86 0.31 -11.59
N ARG A 77 -6.36 0.55 -10.38
CA ARG A 77 -6.43 1.87 -9.75
C ARG A 77 -6.44 1.73 -8.23
N VAL A 78 -6.18 2.84 -7.54
CA VAL A 78 -6.32 2.94 -6.09
C VAL A 78 -7.81 2.81 -5.73
N ARG A 79 -8.12 1.93 -4.77
CA ARG A 79 -9.50 1.63 -4.34
C ARG A 79 -9.79 2.24 -2.98
N GLU A 80 -11.07 2.54 -2.73
CA GLU A 80 -11.56 2.91 -1.41
C GLU A 80 -11.61 1.67 -0.51
N ILE A 81 -11.09 1.79 0.72
CA ILE A 81 -10.82 0.65 1.60
C ILE A 81 -12.08 -0.06 2.14
N ASN A 82 -13.21 0.64 2.19
CA ASN A 82 -14.49 0.14 2.68
C ASN A 82 -15.44 -0.25 1.54
N GLY A 83 -14.94 -0.31 0.29
CA GLY A 83 -15.76 -0.61 -0.89
C GLY A 83 -16.64 0.56 -1.35
N GLY A 84 -16.35 1.78 -0.86
CA GLY A 84 -17.02 3.00 -1.29
C GLY A 84 -16.59 3.48 -2.67
N ASN A 85 -16.99 4.71 -3.01
CA ASN A 85 -16.71 5.30 -4.32
C ASN A 85 -15.24 5.76 -4.43
N ASP A 86 -14.51 5.17 -5.37
CA ASP A 86 -13.10 5.43 -5.66
C ASP A 86 -12.85 6.52 -6.71
N ASP A 87 -13.90 7.17 -7.21
CA ASP A 87 -13.80 8.42 -7.99
C ASP A 87 -13.47 9.60 -7.07
N ILE A 88 -12.35 10.29 -7.35
CA ILE A 88 -11.94 11.47 -6.59
C ILE A 88 -12.98 12.59 -6.69
N ASN A 89 -13.70 12.69 -7.81
CA ASN A 89 -14.76 13.66 -8.03
C ASN A 89 -16.16 13.15 -7.66
N ALA A 90 -16.29 12.01 -6.98
CA ALA A 90 -17.59 11.50 -6.54
C ALA A 90 -18.37 12.55 -5.74
N GLY A 91 -19.63 12.78 -6.12
CA GLY A 91 -20.48 13.81 -5.51
C GLY A 91 -20.29 15.22 -6.10
N PHE A 92 -19.31 15.38 -6.98
CA PHE A 92 -19.08 16.62 -7.73
C PHE A 92 -19.41 16.39 -9.21
N LYS A 93 -19.78 17.46 -9.91
CA LYS A 93 -19.90 17.43 -11.38
C LYS A 93 -18.50 17.27 -12.00
N GLY A 94 -18.40 16.93 -13.28
CA GLY A 94 -17.11 16.90 -14.00
C GLY A 94 -16.70 15.51 -14.47
N LYS A 95 -15.39 15.30 -14.63
CA LYS A 95 -14.81 14.01 -15.03
C LYS A 95 -14.74 13.05 -13.85
N TYR A 96 -14.80 11.76 -14.15
CA TYR A 96 -14.46 10.70 -13.20
C TYR A 96 -12.94 10.59 -13.14
N ILE A 97 -12.37 10.71 -11.95
CA ILE A 97 -10.93 10.77 -11.73
C ILE A 97 -10.48 9.53 -10.97
N SER A 98 -9.59 8.75 -11.58
CA SER A 98 -8.96 7.58 -10.98
C SER A 98 -7.48 7.84 -10.71
N LEU A 99 -7.01 7.40 -9.54
CA LEU A 99 -5.59 7.36 -9.21
C LEU A 99 -5.00 6.00 -9.60
N VAL A 100 -3.87 5.99 -10.30
CA VAL A 100 -3.20 4.78 -10.77
C VAL A 100 -1.77 4.75 -10.22
N PRO A 101 -1.40 3.78 -9.37
CA PRO A 101 -0.04 3.69 -8.86
C PRO A 101 0.94 3.38 -9.99
N VAL A 102 2.06 4.10 -10.03
CA VAL A 102 3.19 3.78 -10.91
C VAL A 102 4.35 3.28 -10.06
N TYR A 103 4.77 2.05 -10.33
CA TYR A 103 5.76 1.35 -9.54
C TYR A 103 7.19 1.55 -10.08
N THR A 104 8.14 1.46 -9.17
CA THR A 104 9.58 1.51 -9.45
C THR A 104 10.31 0.55 -8.54
N THR A 105 11.51 0.18 -8.96
CA THR A 105 12.41 -0.67 -8.18
C THR A 105 13.67 0.06 -7.76
N ASN A 106 13.78 1.33 -8.14
CA ASN A 106 14.82 2.23 -7.67
C ASN A 106 14.33 2.93 -6.39
N LYS A 107 14.95 2.59 -5.25
CA LYS A 107 14.59 3.16 -3.94
C LYS A 107 14.80 4.68 -3.85
N ASP A 108 15.70 5.25 -4.65
CA ASP A 108 15.97 6.69 -4.66
C ASP A 108 14.87 7.48 -5.37
N LYS A 109 14.11 6.81 -6.25
CA LYS A 109 12.93 7.37 -6.92
C LYS A 109 11.64 7.09 -6.15
N ALA A 110 11.64 6.14 -5.21
CA ALA A 110 10.47 5.76 -4.47
C ALA A 110 9.91 6.92 -3.62
N ALA A 111 8.60 7.10 -3.70
CA ALA A 111 7.88 8.05 -2.86
C ALA A 111 7.99 7.64 -1.39
N THR A 112 8.07 8.65 -0.54
CA THR A 112 8.09 8.54 0.92
C THR A 112 6.79 9.04 1.53
N ARG A 113 6.12 9.96 0.82
CA ARG A 113 4.78 10.50 1.11
C ARG A 113 4.23 11.19 -0.15
N PHE A 114 3.01 11.71 -0.04
CA PHE A 114 2.39 12.56 -1.06
C PHE A 114 1.88 13.85 -0.44
N ASP A 115 2.21 14.98 -1.05
CA ASP A 115 1.78 16.30 -0.61
C ASP A 115 0.63 16.79 -1.50
N LEU A 116 -0.41 17.36 -0.88
CA LEU A 116 -1.53 17.99 -1.59
C LEU A 116 -1.26 19.49 -1.76
N ILE A 117 -1.26 19.96 -3.00
CA ILE A 117 -1.12 21.38 -3.34
C ILE A 117 -2.48 21.87 -3.85
N LEU A 118 -2.96 22.98 -3.29
CA LEU A 118 -4.18 23.66 -3.71
C LEU A 118 -3.82 25.03 -4.30
N ASN A 119 -4.33 25.34 -5.49
CA ASN A 119 -4.08 26.60 -6.18
C ASN A 119 -5.38 27.25 -6.65
N ASP A 120 -5.42 28.59 -6.63
CA ASP A 120 -6.55 29.39 -7.14
C ASP A 120 -6.67 29.38 -8.67
N GLY A 121 -5.61 28.93 -9.37
CA GLY A 121 -5.56 28.86 -10.82
C GLY A 121 -4.86 27.60 -11.32
N PRO A 122 -4.96 27.31 -12.63
CA PRO A 122 -4.27 26.19 -13.23
C PRO A 122 -2.75 26.36 -13.12
N LEU A 123 -2.01 25.29 -13.37
CA LEU A 123 -0.56 25.37 -13.48
C LEU A 123 -0.15 26.43 -14.52
N PRO A 124 0.91 27.22 -14.26
CA PRO A 124 1.47 28.14 -15.24
C PRO A 124 1.83 27.43 -16.55
N ALA A 125 1.76 28.13 -17.68
CA ALA A 125 1.99 27.56 -19.01
C ALA A 125 3.35 26.84 -19.14
N GLU A 126 4.41 27.34 -18.49
CA GLU A 126 5.72 26.67 -18.46
C GLU A 126 5.65 25.29 -17.81
N GLN A 127 4.86 25.15 -16.74
CA GLN A 127 4.71 23.89 -16.00
C GLN A 127 3.81 22.92 -16.76
N VAL A 128 2.84 23.43 -17.50
CA VAL A 128 2.04 22.62 -18.43
C VAL A 128 2.92 22.03 -19.52
N ALA A 129 3.75 22.84 -20.19
CA ALA A 129 4.68 22.37 -21.20
C ALA A 129 5.69 21.35 -20.64
N ALA A 130 6.25 21.62 -19.46
CA ALA A 130 7.15 20.69 -18.78
C ALA A 130 6.45 19.37 -18.40
N ASN A 131 5.18 19.40 -17.98
CA ASN A 131 4.39 18.20 -17.72
C ASN A 131 4.17 17.37 -18.98
N GLU A 132 3.91 18.00 -20.14
CA GLU A 132 3.74 17.29 -21.41
C GLU A 132 5.03 16.57 -21.84
N GLU A 133 6.17 17.23 -21.72
CA GLU A 133 7.48 16.62 -22.00
C GLU A 133 7.75 15.44 -21.06
N ARG A 134 7.48 15.62 -19.76
CA ARG A 134 7.61 14.55 -18.76
C ARG A 134 6.70 13.36 -19.07
N ARG A 135 5.47 13.62 -19.51
CA ARG A 135 4.52 12.58 -19.91
C ARG A 135 5.04 11.78 -21.09
N ALA A 136 5.57 12.45 -22.11
CA ALA A 136 6.19 11.82 -23.27
C ALA A 136 7.40 10.94 -22.89
N GLN A 137 8.08 11.26 -21.78
CA GLN A 137 9.20 10.50 -21.23
C GLN A 137 8.79 9.45 -20.17
N GLY A 138 7.48 9.25 -19.92
CA GLY A 138 6.99 8.33 -18.89
C GLY A 138 7.38 8.73 -17.46
N LYS A 139 7.57 10.03 -17.20
CA LYS A 139 7.95 10.59 -15.90
C LYS A 139 6.73 11.04 -15.10
N PRO A 140 6.87 11.23 -13.75
CA PRO A 140 5.79 11.77 -12.93
C PRO A 140 5.28 13.10 -13.49
N CYS A 141 3.97 13.23 -13.66
CA CYS A 141 3.32 14.46 -14.12
C CYS A 141 2.36 14.96 -13.06
N ILE A 142 2.21 16.28 -12.96
CA ILE A 142 1.28 16.90 -12.03
C ILE A 142 -0.05 17.14 -12.75
N THR A 143 -1.08 16.37 -12.41
CA THR A 143 -2.40 16.48 -13.04
C THR A 143 -3.43 17.00 -12.04
N ASP A 144 -4.31 17.88 -12.48
CA ASP A 144 -5.41 18.39 -11.65
C ASP A 144 -6.42 17.28 -11.34
N LEU A 145 -6.70 17.05 -10.06
CA LEU A 145 -7.71 16.08 -9.62
C LEU A 145 -9.12 16.68 -9.63
N ALA A 146 -9.26 17.98 -9.91
CA ALA A 146 -10.53 18.70 -9.95
C ALA A 146 -11.15 18.79 -11.34
N GLU A 147 -10.64 18.04 -12.33
CA GLU A 147 -10.94 18.32 -13.74
C GLU A 147 -12.45 18.32 -14.05
N GLY A 148 -12.95 19.46 -14.52
CA GLY A 148 -14.37 19.68 -14.85
C GLY A 148 -15.29 19.86 -13.64
N ALA A 149 -14.76 19.80 -12.42
CA ALA A 149 -15.54 19.82 -11.19
C ALA A 149 -15.51 21.16 -10.44
N GLY A 150 -14.67 22.09 -10.89
CA GLY A 150 -14.53 23.44 -10.36
C GLY A 150 -13.88 23.51 -8.97
N GLY A 151 -13.86 24.73 -8.43
CA GLY A 151 -13.15 25.05 -7.18
C GLY A 151 -11.65 25.21 -7.40
N LEU A 152 -10.88 25.12 -6.31
CA LEU A 152 -9.41 25.18 -6.37
C LEU A 152 -8.86 24.00 -7.17
N TYR A 153 -7.87 24.28 -8.00
CA TYR A 153 -7.05 23.27 -8.64
C TYR A 153 -6.31 22.50 -7.57
N ARG A 154 -6.20 21.18 -7.74
CA ARG A 154 -5.58 20.35 -6.71
C ARG A 154 -4.70 19.27 -7.29
N TYR A 155 -3.51 19.17 -6.71
CA TYR A 155 -2.43 18.39 -7.25
C TYR A 155 -1.84 17.51 -6.16
N LEU A 156 -1.73 16.22 -6.43
CA LEU A 156 -1.06 15.29 -5.54
C LEU A 156 0.37 15.06 -6.04
N VAL A 157 1.35 15.49 -5.26
CA VAL A 157 2.76 15.49 -5.66
C VAL A 157 3.52 14.43 -4.86
N PRO A 158 4.20 13.48 -5.52
CA PRO A 158 5.04 12.53 -4.82
C PRO A 158 6.27 13.22 -4.24
N VAL A 159 6.63 12.85 -3.00
CA VAL A 159 7.88 13.30 -2.39
C VAL A 159 8.84 12.12 -2.29
N ALA A 160 9.95 12.19 -3.02
CA ALA A 160 11.06 11.25 -2.91
C ALA A 160 12.18 11.88 -2.08
N ASP A 161 12.36 11.44 -0.83
CA ASP A 161 13.53 11.80 -0.02
C ASP A 161 14.46 10.58 0.10
N PRO A 162 15.67 10.63 -0.47
CA PRO A 162 16.62 9.50 -0.43
C PRO A 162 17.10 9.19 1.00
N ARG A 163 16.96 10.12 1.95
CA ARG A 163 17.38 9.94 3.35
C ARG A 163 16.37 9.17 4.19
N VAL A 164 15.12 9.08 3.72
CA VAL A 164 14.06 8.34 4.40
C VAL A 164 14.09 6.89 3.93
N THR A 165 14.32 5.95 4.86
CA THR A 165 14.44 4.51 4.55
C THR A 165 13.10 3.84 4.33
N HIS A 166 12.00 4.39 4.84
CA HIS A 166 10.66 3.84 4.64
C HIS A 166 10.06 4.37 3.34
N LYS A 167 9.79 3.46 2.39
CA LYS A 167 9.30 3.78 1.06
C LYS A 167 7.89 3.27 0.86
N VAL A 168 7.08 4.03 0.14
CA VAL A 168 5.68 3.69 -0.12
C VAL A 168 5.59 2.46 -1.03
N THR A 169 4.75 1.50 -0.66
CA THR A 169 4.50 0.26 -1.43
C THR A 169 3.05 0.00 -1.75
N GLY A 170 2.13 0.66 -1.05
CA GLY A 170 0.69 0.47 -1.25
C GLY A 170 -0.07 1.75 -1.02
N LEU A 171 -1.17 1.92 -1.77
CA LEU A 171 -2.08 3.05 -1.67
C LEU A 171 -3.50 2.55 -1.48
N ALA A 172 -4.30 3.35 -0.79
CA ALA A 172 -5.74 3.23 -0.81
C ALA A 172 -6.41 4.59 -0.63
N LEU A 173 -7.71 4.64 -0.89
CA LEU A 173 -8.55 5.78 -0.56
C LEU A 173 -9.33 5.51 0.72
N LEU A 174 -9.47 6.55 1.54
CA LEU A 174 -10.39 6.56 2.67
C LEU A 174 -11.36 7.71 2.47
N ARG A 175 -12.65 7.39 2.43
CA ARG A 175 -13.72 8.39 2.38
C ARG A 175 -14.49 8.39 3.68
N GLU A 176 -14.65 9.56 4.29
CA GLU A 176 -15.34 9.71 5.57
C GLU A 176 -16.49 10.71 5.46
N PHE A 177 -17.65 10.31 5.99
CA PHE A 177 -18.81 11.16 6.13
C PHE A 177 -18.81 11.80 7.53
N GLY A 178 -18.94 13.13 7.60
CA GLY A 178 -19.10 13.85 8.86
C GLY A 178 -17.81 14.30 9.57
N GLY A 179 -16.62 13.96 9.07
CA GLY A 179 -15.35 14.45 9.64
C GLY A 179 -14.20 13.45 9.57
N PRO A 180 -12.95 13.88 9.82
CA PRO A 180 -11.85 12.97 10.10
C PRO A 180 -12.10 12.24 11.43
N GLY A 181 -11.96 10.91 11.45
CA GLY A 181 -12.08 10.16 12.70
C GLY A 181 -11.41 8.78 12.71
N THR A 182 -11.11 8.24 11.54
CA THR A 182 -10.54 6.89 11.42
C THR A 182 -9.05 6.88 11.78
N ASP A 183 -8.67 5.99 12.70
CA ASP A 183 -7.26 5.67 12.95
C ASP A 183 -6.71 4.80 11.82
N ILE A 184 -5.92 5.42 10.93
CA ILE A 184 -5.32 4.75 9.78
C ILE A 184 -4.31 3.64 10.15
N HIS A 185 -3.72 3.70 11.35
CA HIS A 185 -2.77 2.70 11.80
C HIS A 185 -3.46 1.38 12.15
N SER A 186 -4.67 1.45 12.73
CA SER A 186 -5.53 0.27 12.93
C SER A 186 -5.90 -0.44 11.62
N LEU A 187 -5.87 0.28 10.51
CA LEU A 187 -6.11 -0.21 9.15
C LEU A 187 -4.83 -0.69 8.43
N GLY A 188 -3.69 -0.64 9.13
CA GLY A 188 -2.39 -1.05 8.61
C GLY A 188 -1.75 -0.06 7.63
N TYR A 189 -2.08 1.24 7.72
CA TYR A 189 -1.43 2.30 6.94
C TYR A 189 -0.47 3.11 7.81
N ASN A 190 0.55 3.70 7.19
CA ASN A 190 1.63 4.42 7.87
C ASN A 190 1.51 5.94 7.72
N GLY A 191 0.74 6.41 6.74
CA GLY A 191 0.47 7.83 6.56
C GLY A 191 -0.73 8.08 5.66
N MET A 192 -1.16 9.34 5.62
CA MET A 192 -2.27 9.82 4.82
C MET A 192 -2.02 11.24 4.32
N SER A 193 -2.62 11.58 3.19
CA SER A 193 -2.61 12.94 2.65
C SER A 193 -3.42 13.90 3.52
N MET A 194 -3.36 15.19 3.19
CA MET A 194 -4.43 16.11 3.58
C MET A 194 -5.74 15.73 2.87
N ASP A 195 -6.86 16.33 3.29
CA ASP A 195 -8.17 16.12 2.66
C ASP A 195 -8.17 16.64 1.20
N LEU A 196 -8.34 15.72 0.24
CA LEU A 196 -8.45 16.00 -1.19
C LEU A 196 -9.72 16.80 -1.51
N ASN A 197 -10.76 16.69 -0.68
CA ASN A 197 -12.00 17.44 -0.85
C ASN A 197 -12.01 18.76 -0.09
N ARG A 198 -10.87 19.18 0.46
CA ARG A 198 -10.74 20.44 1.18
C ARG A 198 -11.28 21.59 0.34
N SER A 199 -12.13 22.42 0.96
CA SER A 199 -12.81 23.56 0.35
C SER A 199 -13.89 23.23 -0.69
N ARG A 200 -14.28 21.95 -0.87
CA ARG A 200 -15.37 21.57 -1.80
C ARG A 200 -16.71 21.32 -1.12
N LYS A 201 -16.72 21.17 0.21
CA LYS A 201 -17.86 20.71 1.04
C LYS A 201 -18.27 19.27 0.69
N GLY A 202 -18.84 18.55 1.65
CA GLY A 202 -19.22 17.13 1.48
C GLY A 202 -18.28 16.18 2.21
N ASP A 203 -18.06 15.00 1.63
CA ASP A 203 -17.24 13.94 2.23
C ASP A 203 -15.76 14.33 2.27
N TRP A 204 -15.07 13.85 3.28
CA TRP A 204 -13.61 13.93 3.38
C TRP A 204 -13.00 12.81 2.59
N LEU A 205 -11.90 13.07 1.89
CA LEU A 205 -11.23 12.09 1.06
C LEU A 205 -9.72 12.14 1.25
N TYR A 206 -9.12 11.00 1.56
CA TYR A 206 -7.69 10.88 1.81
C TYR A 206 -7.07 9.80 0.94
N VAL A 207 -5.82 10.02 0.54
CA VAL A 207 -4.94 8.97 0.03
C VAL A 207 -4.14 8.42 1.20
N LEU A 208 -4.32 7.15 1.51
CA LEU A 208 -3.55 6.43 2.52
C LEU A 208 -2.36 5.74 1.87
N TRP A 209 -1.26 5.59 2.60
CA TRP A 209 -0.12 4.80 2.13
C TRP A 209 0.47 3.88 3.18
N ARG A 210 0.95 2.73 2.70
CA ARG A 210 1.79 1.79 3.45
C ARG A 210 3.24 1.97 3.05
N THR A 211 4.14 1.79 4.00
CA THR A 211 5.58 1.86 3.78
C THR A 211 6.28 0.60 4.25
N VAL A 212 7.39 0.26 3.60
CA VAL A 212 8.32 -0.76 4.06
C VAL A 212 9.72 -0.17 4.16
N HIS A 213 10.54 -0.73 5.05
CA HIS A 213 11.94 -0.37 5.15
C HIS A 213 12.70 -0.84 3.90
N ALA A 214 13.31 0.08 3.16
CA ALA A 214 14.18 -0.18 2.02
C ALA A 214 15.64 -0.08 2.48
N SER A 215 16.29 -1.25 2.64
CA SER A 215 17.72 -1.35 2.92
C SER A 215 18.58 -1.02 1.70
#